data_AF-A0A183KJD2-F1
#
_entry.id   AF-A0A183KJD2-F1
#
_cell.length_a   1.000
_cell.length_b   1.000
_cell.length_c   1.000
_cell.angle_alpha   90.00
_cell.angle_beta   90.00
_cell.angle_gamma   90.00
#
_symmetry.space_group_name_H-M   'P 1'
#
loop_
_entity.id
_entity.type
_entity.pdbx_description
1 polymer ?
#
loop_
_entity_poly.entity_id
_entity_poly.type
_entity_poly.pdbx_seq_one_letter_code
_entity_poly.pdbx_strand_id
1 'polypeptide(L)'
;MLSKQAQNALIGWKCHGPRIIKASFKTKKEGISMNTIQCYEPTNDYNEDAKDQFYDRLQSIIEKCPTKDLTTLMGDLNVNVGMDNTGYEDIME
;
A
#
# COMPACT_ATOMS: atom_id res chain seq x y z
N MET A 1 -17.70 -1.31 -0.29
CA MET A 1 -17.95 -2.73 -0.01
C MET A 1 -17.46 -3.56 -1.20
N LEU A 2 -16.78 -4.69 -1.00
CA LEU A 2 -16.28 -5.52 -2.12
C LEU A 2 -17.45 -6.09 -2.94
N SER A 3 -17.28 -6.20 -4.26
CA SER A 3 -18.23 -6.91 -5.12
C SER A 3 -18.27 -8.41 -4.77
N LYS A 4 -19.37 -9.10 -5.08
CA LYS A 4 -19.48 -10.55 -4.83
C LYS A 4 -18.37 -11.35 -5.52
N GLN A 5 -17.96 -10.92 -6.71
CA GLN A 5 -16.85 -11.53 -7.43
C GLN A 5 -15.52 -11.34 -6.70
N ALA A 6 -15.25 -10.12 -6.20
CA ALA A 6 -14.04 -9.84 -5.43
C ALA A 6 -14.01 -10.60 -4.10
N GLN A 7 -15.17 -10.74 -3.44
CA GLN A 7 -15.30 -11.55 -2.22
C GLN A 7 -14.98 -13.03 -2.49
N ASN A 8 -15.51 -13.61 -3.57
CA ASN A 8 -15.23 -14.99 -3.95
C ASN A 8 -13.76 -15.22 -4.35
N ALA A 9 -13.08 -14.18 -4.83
CA ALA A 9 -11.67 -14.22 -5.18
C ALA A 9 -10.76 -14.00 -3.96
N LEU A 10 -11.27 -13.48 -2.83
CA LEU A 10 -10.45 -13.17 -1.66
C LEU A 10 -9.88 -14.46 -1.05
N ILE A 11 -8.55 -14.58 -1.06
CA ILE A 11 -7.81 -15.67 -0.41
C ILE A 11 -7.66 -15.38 1.07
N GLY A 12 -7.38 -14.12 1.40
CA GLY A 12 -7.23 -13.67 2.77
C GLY A 12 -6.79 -12.21 2.83
N TRP A 13 -6.90 -11.62 4.01
CA TRP A 13 -6.40 -10.28 4.29
C TRP A 13 -5.77 -10.23 5.68
N LYS A 14 -4.86 -9.27 5.87
CA LYS A 14 -4.19 -9.03 7.13
C LYS A 14 -3.94 -7.54 7.29
N CYS A 15 -4.34 -7.00 8.44
CA CYS A 15 -3.90 -5.68 8.86
C CYS A 15 -2.50 -5.76 9.45
N HIS A 16 -1.66 -4.81 9.07
CA HIS A 16 -0.30 -4.63 9.56
C HIS A 16 -0.22 -3.30 10.31
N GLY A 17 -1.04 -3.18 11.37
CA GLY A 17 -1.25 -1.94 12.10
C GLY A 17 -2.44 -1.15 11.56
N PRO A 18 -2.66 0.07 12.07
CA PRO A 18 -3.82 0.89 11.72
C PRO A 18 -3.76 1.45 10.29
N ARG A 19 -2.56 1.55 9.72
CA ARG A 19 -2.29 2.30 8.48
C ARG A 19 -1.95 1.43 7.28
N ILE A 20 -1.85 0.11 7.44
CA ILE A 20 -1.49 -0.80 6.34
C ILE A 20 -2.40 -2.03 6.38
N ILE A 21 -3.07 -2.32 5.26
CA ILE A 21 -3.80 -3.58 5.05
C ILE A 21 -3.28 -4.25 3.78
N LYS A 22 -3.07 -5.56 3.85
CA LYS A 22 -2.77 -6.40 2.69
C LYS A 22 -3.95 -7.35 2.48
N ALA A 23 -4.43 -7.45 1.25
CA ALA A 23 -5.38 -8.45 0.83
C ALA A 23 -4.81 -9.22 -0.37
N SER A 24 -5.06 -10.53 -0.41
CA SER A 24 -4.64 -11.40 -1.49
C SER A 24 -5.87 -11.98 -2.18
N PHE A 25 -5.88 -11.95 -3.51
CA PHE A 25 -6.99 -12.38 -4.34
C PHE A 25 -6.50 -13.42 -5.35
N LYS A 26 -7.36 -14.41 -5.62
CA LYS A 26 -7.16 -15.39 -6.68
C LYS A 26 -7.36 -14.71 -8.02
N THR A 27 -6.39 -14.86 -8.91
CA THR A 27 -6.53 -14.39 -10.30
C THR A 27 -7.10 -15.50 -11.18
N LYS A 28 -7.46 -15.15 -12.41
CA LYS A 28 -7.84 -16.14 -13.43
C LYS A 28 -6.64 -17.01 -13.87
N LYS A 29 -5.41 -16.52 -13.70
CA LYS A 29 -4.21 -17.26 -14.07
C LYS A 29 -3.81 -18.17 -12.92
N GLU A 30 -3.78 -19.47 -13.18
CA GLU A 30 -3.45 -20.47 -12.18
C GLU A 30 -2.03 -20.26 -11.64
N GLY A 31 -1.85 -20.48 -10.34
CA GLY A 31 -0.57 -20.31 -9.66
C GLY A 31 -0.13 -18.86 -9.41
N ILE A 32 -0.89 -17.86 -9.89
CA ILE A 32 -0.66 -16.43 -9.67
C ILE A 32 -1.77 -15.83 -8.82
N SER A 33 -1.40 -15.23 -7.70
CA SER A 33 -2.28 -14.41 -6.89
C SER A 33 -2.06 -12.91 -7.13
N MET A 34 -3.03 -12.09 -6.75
CA MET A 34 -2.92 -10.63 -6.75
C MET A 34 -2.94 -10.15 -5.30
N ASN A 35 -1.87 -9.49 -4.88
CA ASN A 35 -1.75 -8.81 -3.60
C ASN A 35 -2.09 -7.34 -3.79
N THR A 36 -3.04 -6.83 -3.02
CA THR A 36 -3.33 -5.41 -2.89
C THR A 36 -2.87 -4.96 -1.52
N ILE A 37 -1.92 -4.04 -1.47
CA ILE A 37 -1.46 -3.41 -0.25
C ILE A 37 -2.01 -1.99 -0.28
N GLN A 38 -2.93 -1.70 0.64
CA GLN A 38 -3.43 -0.36 0.84
C GLN A 38 -2.77 0.24 2.08
N CYS A 39 -2.25 1.45 1.95
CA CYS A 39 -1.62 2.15 3.05
C CYS A 39 -2.09 3.61 3.16
N TYR A 40 -1.93 4.17 4.35
CA TYR A 40 -2.24 5.56 4.65
C TYR A 40 -1.05 6.15 5.41
N GLU A 41 -0.28 7.02 4.77
CA GLU A 41 0.94 7.57 5.35
C GLU A 41 0.66 8.29 6.69
N PRO A 42 1.55 8.17 7.70
CA PRO A 42 1.54 9.05 8.85
C PRO A 42 1.48 10.54 8.46
N THR A 43 0.73 11.35 9.23
CA THR A 43 0.66 12.80 8.99
C THR A 43 2.01 13.47 9.25
N ASN A 44 2.20 14.70 8.77
CA ASN A 44 3.45 15.43 8.96
C ASN A 44 3.83 15.69 10.42
N ASP A 45 2.87 15.61 11.34
CA ASP A 45 3.08 15.79 12.78
C ASP A 45 3.79 14.59 13.44
N TYR A 46 3.98 13.48 12.71
CA TYR A 46 4.79 12.34 13.19
C TYR A 46 6.27 12.68 13.14
N ASN A 47 7.02 12.23 14.16
CA ASN A 47 8.49 12.31 14.13
C ASN A 47 9.06 11.46 12.97
N GLU A 48 10.23 11.86 12.47
CA GLU A 48 10.90 11.20 11.35
C GLU A 48 11.09 9.70 11.61
N ASP A 49 11.51 9.32 12.82
CA ASP A 49 11.67 7.91 13.21
C ASP A 49 10.38 7.07 13.03
N ALA A 50 9.20 7.63 13.32
CA ALA A 50 7.94 6.90 13.12
C ALA A 50 7.56 6.80 11.64
N LYS A 51 7.96 7.77 10.82
CA LYS A 51 7.80 7.69 9.35
C LYS A 51 8.72 6.61 8.80
N ASP A 52 9.99 6.59 9.20
CA ASP A 52 10.95 5.56 8.77
C ASP A 52 10.48 4.15 9.15
N GLN A 53 10.03 3.96 10.40
CA GLN A 53 9.47 2.68 10.84
C GLN A 53 8.24 2.25 10.02
N PHE A 54 7.43 3.20 9.56
CA PHE A 54 6.31 2.91 8.67
C PHE A 54 6.80 2.42 7.30
N TYR A 55 7.78 3.08 6.70
CA TYR A 55 8.37 2.69 5.42
C TYR A 55 9.11 1.36 5.50
N ASP A 56 9.90 1.12 6.54
CA ASP A 56 10.56 -0.18 6.79
C ASP A 56 9.55 -1.31 6.90
N ARG A 57 8.44 -1.06 7.62
CA ARG A 57 7.37 -2.03 7.76
C ARG A 57 6.66 -2.30 6.44
N LEU A 58 6.38 -1.26 5.66
CA LEU A 58 5.77 -1.37 4.35
C LEU A 58 6.66 -2.18 3.40
N GLN A 59 7.94 -1.86 3.34
CA GLN A 59 8.94 -2.59 2.56
C GLN A 59 8.97 -4.07 2.94
N SER A 60 9.02 -4.39 4.24
CA SER A 60 9.01 -5.78 4.71
C SER A 60 7.75 -6.55 4.29
N ILE A 61 6.61 -5.88 4.12
CA ILE A 61 5.37 -6.51 3.64
C ILE A 61 5.46 -6.81 2.14
N ILE A 62 6.02 -5.87 1.36
CA ILE A 62 6.22 -6.03 -0.08
C ILE A 62 7.23 -7.15 -0.36
N GLU A 63 8.34 -7.20 0.37
CA GLU A 63 9.37 -8.25 0.22
C GLU A 63 8.84 -9.66 0.55
N LYS A 64 7.81 -9.76 1.41
CA LYS A 64 7.13 -11.01 1.73
C LYS A 64 6.12 -11.43 0.66
N CYS A 65 5.83 -10.61 -0.34
CA CYS A 65 5.00 -11.01 -1.48
C CYS A 65 5.83 -11.86 -2.45
N PRO A 66 5.33 -13.04 -2.88
CA PRO A 66 6.03 -13.84 -3.88
C PRO A 66 6.23 -13.05 -5.19
N THR A 67 7.44 -13.05 -5.75
CA THR A 67 7.76 -12.30 -6.98
C THR A 67 6.93 -12.73 -8.20
N LYS A 68 6.44 -13.97 -8.20
CA LYS A 68 5.54 -14.50 -9.24
C LYS A 68 4.13 -13.90 -9.20
N ASP A 69 3.73 -13.35 -8.06
CA ASP A 69 2.40 -12.81 -7.82
C ASP A 69 2.36 -11.32 -8.17
N LEU A 70 1.22 -10.87 -8.66
CA LEU A 70 1.02 -9.45 -8.92
C LEU A 70 0.89 -8.72 -7.58
N THR A 71 1.69 -7.67 -7.35
CA THR A 71 1.55 -6.84 -6.15
C THR A 71 1.26 -5.40 -6.57
N THR A 72 0.14 -4.87 -6.10
CA THR A 72 -0.27 -3.48 -6.30
C THR A 72 -0.21 -2.77 -4.95
N LEU A 73 0.68 -1.78 -4.84
CA LEU A 73 0.68 -0.83 -3.74
C LEU A 73 -0.24 0.34 -4.10
N MET A 74 -1.13 0.71 -3.19
CA MET A 74 -2.04 1.84 -3.37
C MET A 74 -2.32 2.52 -2.04
N GLY A 75 -2.89 3.71 -2.09
CA GLY A 75 -3.30 4.45 -0.92
C GLY A 75 -2.85 5.89 -0.96
N ASP A 76 -3.00 6.56 0.18
CA ASP A 76 -2.52 7.92 0.38
C ASP A 76 -1.08 7.83 0.86
N LEU A 77 -0.16 8.07 -0.07
CA LEU A 77 1.27 8.01 0.19
C LEU A 77 1.86 9.39 0.48
N ASN A 78 1.04 10.45 0.66
CA ASN A 78 1.39 11.85 0.95
C ASN A 78 2.83 12.26 0.56
N VAL A 79 3.23 11.87 -0.65
CA VAL A 79 4.59 12.03 -1.17
C VAL A 79 4.75 13.49 -1.56
N ASN A 80 5.63 14.21 -0.87
CA ASN A 80 6.22 15.41 -1.44
C ASN A 80 7.04 15.00 -2.67
N VAL A 81 6.64 15.48 -3.85
CA VAL A 81 7.38 15.22 -5.10
C VAL A 81 8.64 16.08 -5.12
N GLY A 82 9.69 15.62 -4.43
CA GLY A 82 10.99 16.29 -4.36
C GLY A 82 11.19 17.15 -3.12
N MET A 83 12.40 17.72 -2.98
CA MET A 83 12.77 18.63 -1.89
C MET A 83 12.37 20.09 -2.16
N ASP A 84 12.00 20.42 -3.40
CA ASP A 84 11.72 21.79 -3.81
C ASP A 84 10.39 21.86 -4.57
N ASN A 85 9.36 22.37 -3.88
CA ASN A 85 8.05 22.65 -4.44
C ASN A 85 7.90 24.14 -4.83
N THR A 86 8.99 24.91 -4.81
CA THR A 86 8.98 26.33 -5.16
C THR A 86 8.50 26.49 -6.61
N GLY A 87 7.40 27.23 -6.83
CA GLY A 87 6.81 27.45 -8.16
C GLY A 87 5.73 26.44 -8.60
N TYR A 88 5.36 25.49 -7.75
CA TYR A 88 4.24 24.56 -7.97
C TYR A 88 3.05 24.87 -7.04
N GLU A 89 3.00 26.07 -6.45
CA GLU A 89 1.98 26.44 -5.45
C GLU A 89 0.55 26.30 -5.98
N ASP A 90 0.33 26.55 -7.27
CA ASP A 90 -1.00 26.48 -7.92
C ASP A 90 -1.39 25.05 -8.39
N ILE A 91 -0.51 24.06 -8.24
CA ILE A 91 -0.70 22.70 -8.78
C ILE A 91 -1.03 21.69 -7.67
N MET A 92 -0.68 22.01 -6.42
CA MET A 92 -0.90 21.15 -5.25
C MET A 92 -2.11 21.59 -4.39
N GLU A 93 -3.21 21.99 -5.02
CA GLU A 93 -4.50 22.20 -4.32
C GLU A 93 -5.15 20.88 -3.88
#